data_AF-A0A353RGF5-F1
#
_entry.id   AF-A0A353RGF5-F1
#
_cell.length_a   1.000
_cell.length_b   1.000
_cell.length_c   1.000
_cell.angle_alpha   90.00
_cell.angle_beta   90.00
_cell.angle_gamma   90.00
#
_symmetry.space_group_name_H-M   'P 1'
#
loop_
_entity.id
_entity.type
_entity.pdbx_description
1 polymer ?
#
loop_
_entity_poly.entity_id
_entity_poly.type
_entity_poly.pdbx_seq_one_letter_code
_entity_poly.pdbx_strand_id
1 'polypeptide(L)'
;PLAVEKGPFIVVSGHDLHDLYLLLEQTRGRGVNVYTHGEMLPAHAYPKLKAYPQLKGNFGTAWQNQQKEFANLPAPVLFTTNCLMPVKDSYRDRVFTTGVVAYPGMVHIGGEKDFTPVIQKALALGGYPEKHAETGINGGTQVTTGFGHGFVLSVADKVVGAIKSGAVRHIFLVGGCDGAKPGRNYYTEFVEKTPKDSIVLTLACGKYRFNDLNLGTVAGLPRLMDMGQCNDAYSAVTVATALAKAFGCSVNDLPLSIVLSWYEQKAVCILLSLLALGIRNIYLGPTLPAFL
;
A
#
# COMPACT_ATOMS: atom_id res chain seq x y z
N PRO A 1 8.43 6.79 7.28
CA PRO A 1 7.93 7.91 8.11
C PRO A 1 6.79 8.62 7.36
N LEU A 2 5.80 9.13 8.09
CA LEU A 2 4.75 9.99 7.55
C LEU A 2 5.11 11.45 7.83
N ALA A 3 6.04 11.97 7.04
CA ALA A 3 6.46 13.36 7.10
C ALA A 3 7.10 13.74 5.78
N VAL A 4 6.92 14.99 5.38
CA VAL A 4 7.53 15.58 4.19
C VAL A 4 8.66 16.52 4.62
N GLU A 5 9.88 16.20 4.20
CA GLU A 5 11.06 17.06 4.36
C GLU A 5 10.88 18.39 3.61
N LYS A 6 11.54 19.44 4.12
CA LYS A 6 11.53 20.77 3.48
C LYS A 6 12.06 20.73 2.04
N GLY A 7 11.54 21.64 1.21
CA GLY A 7 11.97 21.86 -0.17
C GLY A 7 11.14 21.11 -1.21
N PRO A 8 11.51 21.22 -2.50
CA PRO A 8 10.77 20.66 -3.63
C PRO A 8 10.58 19.15 -3.53
N PHE A 9 9.39 18.67 -3.89
CA PHE A 9 9.11 17.25 -3.93
C PHE A 9 8.08 16.86 -4.99
N ILE A 10 8.02 15.58 -5.32
CA ILE A 10 7.03 14.96 -6.22
C ILE A 10 6.31 13.86 -5.43
N VAL A 11 4.99 13.77 -5.61
CA VAL A 11 4.20 12.64 -5.13
C VAL A 11 3.93 11.69 -6.30
N VAL A 12 4.29 10.41 -6.16
CA VAL A 12 3.98 9.37 -7.15
C VAL A 12 2.89 8.44 -6.62
N SER A 13 1.88 8.16 -7.44
CA SER A 13 0.80 7.25 -7.10
C SER A 13 0.55 6.21 -8.19
N GLY A 14 -0.28 5.23 -7.86
CA GLY A 14 -0.49 4.03 -8.66
C GLY A 14 0.37 2.87 -8.17
N HIS A 15 0.93 2.10 -9.11
CA HIS A 15 1.52 0.79 -8.81
C HIS A 15 2.83 0.53 -9.57
N ASP A 16 3.14 1.31 -10.60
CA ASP A 16 4.24 0.99 -11.52
C ASP A 16 5.60 1.34 -10.91
N LEU A 17 6.35 0.30 -10.54
CA LEU A 17 7.67 0.44 -9.94
C LEU A 17 8.75 0.83 -10.96
N HIS A 18 8.53 0.59 -12.25
CA HIS A 18 9.46 0.98 -13.30
C HIS A 18 9.38 2.49 -13.56
N ASP A 19 8.17 3.05 -13.61
CA ASP A 19 7.96 4.50 -13.69
C ASP A 19 8.60 5.21 -12.48
N LEU A 20 8.45 4.67 -11.27
CA LEU A 20 9.15 5.18 -10.10
C LEU A 20 10.68 5.10 -10.26
N TYR A 21 11.22 3.97 -10.72
CA TYR A 21 12.64 3.83 -10.96
C TYR A 21 13.17 4.90 -11.93
N LEU A 22 12.50 5.11 -13.07
CA LEU A 22 12.86 6.11 -14.06
C LEU A 22 12.75 7.55 -13.50
N LEU A 23 11.71 7.83 -12.69
CA LEU A 23 11.57 9.11 -11.99
C LEU A 23 12.72 9.34 -11.00
N LEU A 24 13.14 8.31 -10.27
CA LEU A 24 14.24 8.39 -9.31
C LEU A 24 15.59 8.61 -10.01
N GLU A 25 15.83 7.97 -11.16
CA GLU A 25 17.01 8.27 -11.99
C GLU A 25 17.01 9.73 -12.45
N GLN A 26 15.89 10.23 -12.98
CA GLN A 26 15.81 11.59 -13.52
C GLN A 26 15.81 12.70 -12.45
N THR A 27 15.46 12.38 -11.20
CA THR A 27 15.49 13.33 -10.06
C THR A 27 16.82 13.33 -9.31
N ARG A 28 17.73 12.39 -9.60
CA ARG A 28 19.01 12.25 -8.89
C ARG A 28 19.83 13.55 -9.01
N GLY A 29 20.24 14.09 -7.87
CA GLY A 29 21.06 15.31 -7.82
C GLY A 29 20.33 16.61 -8.17
N ARG A 30 19.01 16.59 -8.37
CA ARG A 30 18.22 17.78 -8.77
C ARG A 30 17.61 18.57 -7.62
N GLY A 31 17.86 18.15 -6.37
CA GLY A 31 17.28 18.79 -5.19
C GLY A 31 15.76 18.59 -5.05
N VAL A 32 15.20 17.55 -5.67
CA VAL A 32 13.77 17.22 -5.60
C VAL A 32 13.58 15.88 -4.89
N ASN A 33 12.84 15.87 -3.79
CA ASN A 33 12.46 14.65 -3.08
C ASN A 33 11.32 13.92 -3.79
N VAL A 34 11.21 12.61 -3.58
CA VAL A 34 10.12 11.77 -4.10
C VAL A 34 9.41 11.08 -2.95
N TYR A 35 8.08 11.17 -2.95
CA TYR A 35 7.19 10.53 -1.98
C TYR A 35 6.23 9.60 -2.70
N THR A 36 6.02 8.43 -2.14
CA THR A 36 4.99 7.49 -2.60
C THR A 36 3.61 7.92 -2.08
N HIS A 37 2.53 7.53 -2.76
CA HIS A 37 1.16 7.70 -2.30
C HIS A 37 0.32 6.47 -2.65
N GLY A 38 -0.51 6.03 -1.71
CA GLY A 38 -1.37 4.86 -1.86
C GLY A 38 -0.58 3.58 -2.15
N GLU A 39 -0.88 2.94 -3.28
CA GLU A 39 -0.29 1.65 -3.64
C GLU A 39 1.20 1.70 -4.04
N MET A 40 1.82 2.89 -4.02
CA MET A 40 3.27 3.01 -4.16
C MET A 40 4.03 2.81 -2.84
N LEU A 41 3.37 2.81 -1.67
CA LEU A 41 4.02 2.61 -0.36
C LEU A 41 4.99 1.40 -0.33
N PRO A 42 4.64 0.22 -0.89
CA PRO A 42 5.52 -0.95 -0.86
C PRO A 42 6.87 -0.76 -1.56
N ALA A 43 7.03 0.26 -2.43
CA ALA A 43 8.30 0.56 -3.08
C ALA A 43 9.47 0.73 -2.09
N HIS A 44 9.19 1.21 -0.88
CA HIS A 44 10.17 1.38 0.20
C HIS A 44 10.78 0.07 0.72
N ALA A 45 10.17 -1.07 0.41
CA ALA A 45 10.71 -2.39 0.76
C ALA A 45 11.72 -2.93 -0.25
N TYR A 46 11.78 -2.38 -1.46
CA TYR A 46 12.64 -2.88 -2.53
C TYR A 46 14.05 -2.29 -2.39
N PRO A 47 15.11 -3.11 -2.17
CA PRO A 47 16.45 -2.60 -1.89
C PRO A 47 17.00 -1.67 -2.96
N LYS A 48 16.72 -1.95 -4.25
CA LYS A 48 17.17 -1.11 -5.37
C LYS A 48 16.54 0.28 -5.35
N LEU A 49 15.24 0.38 -5.03
CA LEU A 49 14.53 1.67 -4.94
C LEU A 49 14.88 2.41 -3.64
N LYS A 50 15.04 1.69 -2.53
CA LYS A 50 15.43 2.26 -1.24
C LYS A 50 16.83 2.88 -1.25
N ALA A 51 17.69 2.47 -2.17
CA ALA A 51 19.03 3.03 -2.33
C ALA A 51 19.05 4.50 -2.78
N TYR A 52 17.94 5.04 -3.31
CA TYR A 52 17.87 6.44 -3.74
C TYR A 52 17.59 7.34 -2.54
N PRO A 53 18.53 8.23 -2.15
CA PRO A 53 18.39 9.04 -0.93
C PRO A 53 17.25 10.07 -1.02
N GLN A 54 16.79 10.41 -2.23
CA GLN A 54 15.66 11.29 -2.44
C GLN A 54 14.29 10.60 -2.36
N LEU A 55 14.24 9.25 -2.32
CA LEU A 55 13.01 8.53 -1.98
C LEU A 55 12.81 8.59 -0.46
N LYS A 56 11.96 9.52 0.02
CA LYS A 56 11.93 9.90 1.45
C LYS A 56 10.91 9.14 2.29
N GLY A 57 9.68 9.01 1.79
CA GLY A 57 8.59 8.44 2.56
C GLY A 57 7.31 8.29 1.76
N ASN A 58 6.21 8.11 2.49
CA ASN A 58 4.87 8.04 1.92
C ASN A 58 4.07 9.29 2.33
N PHE A 59 3.46 9.94 1.36
CA PHE A 59 2.55 11.07 1.53
C PHE A 59 1.11 10.57 1.61
N GLY A 60 0.34 11.10 2.56
CA GLY A 60 -1.09 10.84 2.65
C GLY A 60 -1.47 9.38 2.88
N THR A 61 -2.68 9.03 2.44
CA THR A 61 -3.35 7.76 2.79
C THR A 61 -3.83 7.00 1.55
N ALA A 62 -5.00 6.35 1.60
CA ALA A 62 -5.57 5.65 0.47
C ALA A 62 -6.22 6.61 -0.54
N TRP A 63 -6.36 6.11 -1.77
CA TRP A 63 -6.72 6.89 -2.96
C TRP A 63 -7.97 7.77 -2.84
N GLN A 64 -8.95 7.39 -2.04
CA GLN A 64 -10.20 8.15 -1.89
C GLN A 64 -10.01 9.51 -1.19
N ASN A 65 -8.92 9.68 -0.44
CA ASN A 65 -8.63 10.92 0.28
C ASN A 65 -7.86 11.94 -0.58
N GLN A 66 -7.42 11.55 -1.78
CA GLN A 66 -6.54 12.34 -2.64
C GLN A 66 -7.06 13.76 -2.93
N GLN A 67 -8.37 13.95 -3.07
CA GLN A 67 -8.91 15.29 -3.35
C GLN A 67 -8.74 16.26 -2.17
N LYS A 68 -8.72 15.75 -0.94
CA LYS A 68 -8.45 16.52 0.28
C LYS A 68 -6.95 16.71 0.44
N GLU A 69 -6.19 15.63 0.30
CA GLU A 69 -4.74 15.61 0.49
C GLU A 69 -4.00 16.48 -0.56
N PHE A 70 -4.49 16.54 -1.80
CA PHE A 70 -3.85 17.28 -2.89
C PHE A 70 -4.31 18.73 -3.02
N ALA A 71 -5.38 19.14 -2.34
CA ALA A 71 -6.02 20.44 -2.52
C ALA A 71 -5.05 21.62 -2.43
N ASN A 72 -4.16 21.61 -1.43
CA ASN A 72 -3.17 22.65 -1.18
C ASN A 72 -1.74 22.12 -1.24
N LEU A 73 -1.53 20.97 -1.89
CA LEU A 73 -0.23 20.33 -1.99
C LEU A 73 0.73 21.18 -2.82
N PRO A 74 1.86 21.68 -2.29
CA PRO A 74 2.83 22.46 -3.05
C PRO A 74 3.79 21.57 -3.86
N ALA A 75 3.27 20.54 -4.50
CA ALA A 75 4.03 19.56 -5.28
C ALA A 75 3.19 18.97 -6.42
N PRO A 76 3.80 18.54 -7.53
CA PRO A 76 3.12 17.77 -8.55
C PRO A 76 2.84 16.33 -8.12
N VAL A 77 1.78 15.76 -8.70
CA VAL A 77 1.38 14.37 -8.49
C VAL A 77 1.47 13.63 -9.82
N LEU A 78 2.25 12.54 -9.87
CA LEU A 78 2.35 11.64 -11.02
C LEU A 78 1.53 10.37 -10.78
N PHE A 79 0.55 10.11 -11.64
CA PHE A 79 -0.25 8.89 -11.62
C PHE A 79 0.24 7.88 -12.67
N THR A 80 0.74 6.75 -12.19
CA THR A 80 1.21 5.64 -13.04
C THR A 80 0.09 4.69 -13.44
N THR A 81 -0.92 4.54 -12.58
CA THR A 81 -2.10 3.66 -12.75
C THR A 81 -3.28 4.25 -11.97
N ASN A 82 -4.40 3.52 -11.89
CA ASN A 82 -5.52 3.86 -11.00
C ASN A 82 -5.07 3.94 -9.52
N CYS A 83 -5.74 4.70 -8.66
CA CYS A 83 -7.03 5.37 -8.84
C CYS A 83 -6.90 6.90 -8.86
N LEU A 84 -7.08 7.51 -10.03
CA LEU A 84 -7.23 8.96 -10.18
C LEU A 84 -8.71 9.33 -10.03
N MET A 85 -9.04 10.12 -9.02
CA MET A 85 -10.37 10.71 -8.87
C MET A 85 -10.54 11.89 -9.84
N PRO A 86 -11.79 12.34 -10.10
CA PRO A 86 -12.02 13.60 -10.79
C PRO A 86 -11.15 14.72 -10.21
N VAL A 87 -10.29 15.28 -11.06
CA VAL A 87 -9.30 16.28 -10.67
C VAL A 87 -10.02 17.59 -10.35
N LYS A 88 -9.73 18.19 -9.20
CA LYS A 88 -10.30 19.50 -8.82
C LYS A 88 -9.45 20.66 -9.32
N ASP A 89 -10.09 21.80 -9.53
CA ASP A 89 -9.42 23.02 -10.00
C ASP A 89 -8.27 23.49 -9.09
N SER A 90 -8.34 23.23 -7.79
CA SER A 90 -7.31 23.64 -6.83
C SER A 90 -5.93 23.01 -7.04
N TYR A 91 -5.84 21.88 -7.76
CA TYR A 91 -4.57 21.18 -8.00
C TYR A 91 -4.42 20.63 -9.43
N ARG A 92 -5.35 20.96 -10.33
CA ARG A 92 -5.31 20.45 -11.72
C ARG A 92 -4.07 20.86 -12.51
N ASP A 93 -3.46 21.98 -12.16
CA ASP A 93 -2.27 22.52 -12.82
C ASP A 93 -0.97 21.73 -12.54
N ARG A 94 -1.04 20.73 -11.66
CA ARG A 94 0.11 19.95 -11.18
C ARG A 94 -0.16 18.45 -11.08
N VAL A 95 -1.17 17.96 -11.80
CA VAL A 95 -1.41 16.52 -11.98
C VAL A 95 -0.87 16.06 -13.32
N PHE A 96 -0.07 15.00 -13.27
CA PHE A 96 0.52 14.34 -14.42
C PHE A 96 0.05 12.91 -14.48
N THR A 97 -0.21 12.43 -15.69
CA THR A 97 -0.63 11.05 -15.95
C THR A 97 0.41 10.35 -16.82
N THR A 98 0.50 9.04 -16.74
CA THR A 98 1.33 8.25 -17.66
C THR A 98 0.77 6.84 -17.81
N GLY A 99 1.31 6.06 -18.75
CA GLY A 99 0.85 4.71 -19.03
C GLY A 99 -0.61 4.72 -19.50
N VAL A 100 -1.44 3.93 -18.85
CA VAL A 100 -2.88 3.83 -19.18
C VAL A 100 -3.74 4.91 -18.51
N VAL A 101 -3.17 5.73 -17.64
CA VAL A 101 -3.91 6.80 -16.95
C VAL A 101 -4.06 7.99 -17.88
N ALA A 102 -5.30 8.48 -18.00
CA ALA A 102 -5.61 9.72 -18.68
C ALA A 102 -6.74 10.45 -17.96
N TYR A 103 -6.70 11.78 -17.97
CA TYR A 103 -7.79 12.63 -17.51
C TYR A 103 -7.84 13.92 -18.33
N PRO A 104 -9.02 14.41 -18.74
CA PRO A 104 -9.12 15.59 -19.59
C PRO A 104 -8.36 16.81 -19.07
N GLY A 105 -7.54 17.39 -19.95
CA GLY A 105 -6.76 18.59 -19.67
C GLY A 105 -5.55 18.40 -18.74
N MET A 106 -5.20 17.15 -18.38
CA MET A 106 -3.97 16.87 -17.63
C MET A 106 -2.81 16.61 -18.60
N VAL A 107 -1.60 16.94 -18.16
CA VAL A 107 -0.40 16.61 -18.93
C VAL A 107 -0.18 15.10 -18.87
N HIS A 108 -0.03 14.48 -20.04
CA HIS A 108 0.28 13.05 -20.16
C HIS A 108 1.75 12.85 -20.54
N ILE A 109 2.47 12.11 -19.71
CA ILE A 109 3.85 11.69 -19.97
C ILE A 109 3.80 10.42 -20.82
N GLY A 110 4.26 10.54 -22.07
CA GLY A 110 4.22 9.45 -23.05
C GLY A 110 5.19 8.30 -22.79
N GLY A 111 5.30 7.40 -23.76
CA GLY A 111 6.07 6.14 -23.65
C GLY A 111 7.57 6.32 -23.40
N GLU A 112 8.15 7.46 -23.77
CA GLU A 112 9.57 7.77 -23.49
C GLU A 112 9.83 8.08 -22.01
N LYS A 113 8.78 8.30 -21.21
CA LYS A 113 8.85 8.58 -19.77
C LYS A 113 9.78 9.74 -19.43
N ASP A 114 9.81 10.78 -20.26
CA ASP A 114 10.46 12.04 -19.92
C ASP A 114 9.67 12.76 -18.82
N PHE A 115 10.19 12.71 -17.59
CA PHE A 115 9.58 13.34 -16.42
C PHE A 115 10.05 14.79 -16.22
N THR A 116 10.76 15.37 -17.19
CA THR A 116 11.18 16.78 -17.14
C THR A 116 10.03 17.73 -16.78
N PRO A 117 8.81 17.62 -17.37
CA PRO A 117 7.68 18.48 -16.98
C PRO A 117 7.30 18.36 -15.50
N VAL A 118 7.32 17.13 -14.95
CA VAL A 118 7.00 16.86 -13.54
C VAL A 118 8.07 17.49 -12.64
N ILE A 119 9.34 17.31 -12.98
CA ILE A 119 10.46 17.79 -12.18
C ILE A 119 10.52 19.33 -12.18
N GLN A 120 10.33 19.96 -13.34
CA GLN A 120 10.28 21.43 -13.42
C GLN A 120 9.10 22.00 -12.64
N LYS A 121 7.94 21.33 -12.65
CA LYS A 121 6.80 21.73 -11.83
C LYS A 121 7.10 21.64 -10.33
N ALA A 122 7.79 20.59 -9.88
CA ALA A 122 8.22 20.46 -8.48
C ALA A 122 9.15 21.59 -8.05
N LEU A 123 10.16 21.90 -8.88
CA LEU A 123 11.09 22.99 -8.62
C LEU A 123 10.38 24.35 -8.56
N ALA A 124 9.45 24.61 -9.49
CA ALA A 124 8.69 25.85 -9.52
C ALA A 124 7.75 26.01 -8.31
N LEU A 125 7.18 24.92 -7.79
CA LEU A 125 6.30 24.96 -6.62
C LEU A 125 7.06 25.11 -5.29
N GLY A 126 8.35 24.78 -5.25
CA GLY A 126 9.21 24.99 -4.08
C GLY A 126 8.98 24.03 -2.90
N GLY A 127 7.83 23.35 -2.84
CA GLY A 127 7.48 22.42 -1.76
C GLY A 127 7.15 23.14 -0.44
N TYR A 128 7.35 22.44 0.69
CA TYR A 128 7.13 23.03 2.01
C TYR A 128 8.38 23.81 2.47
N PRO A 129 8.23 24.98 3.13
CA PRO A 129 9.37 25.74 3.65
C PRO A 129 10.05 25.03 4.84
N GLU A 130 9.29 24.22 5.56
CA GLU A 130 9.72 23.47 6.73
C GLU A 130 9.26 22.02 6.63
N LYS A 131 9.74 21.17 7.54
CA LYS A 131 9.29 19.78 7.61
C LYS A 131 7.81 19.74 7.97
N HIS A 132 7.01 19.11 7.11
CA HIS A 132 5.58 18.93 7.32
C HIS A 132 5.31 17.55 7.94
N ALA A 133 4.91 17.54 9.21
CA ALA A 133 4.53 16.29 9.87
C ALA A 133 3.11 15.87 9.44
N GLU A 134 2.94 14.59 9.16
CA GLU A 134 1.65 13.99 8.84
C GLU A 134 1.37 12.80 9.77
N THR A 135 0.11 12.40 9.81
CA THR A 135 -0.30 11.17 10.47
C THR A 135 -1.13 10.33 9.52
N GLY A 136 -1.16 9.02 9.75
CA GLY A 136 -2.18 8.15 9.19
C GLY A 136 -3.56 8.48 9.77
N ILE A 137 -4.57 7.74 9.34
CA ILE A 137 -5.96 8.04 9.72
C ILE A 137 -6.24 7.80 11.22
N ASN A 138 -5.38 7.03 11.90
CA ASN A 138 -5.48 6.68 13.31
C ASN A 138 -4.45 7.44 14.17
N GLY A 139 -3.78 8.47 13.60
CA GLY A 139 -2.83 9.31 14.33
C GLY A 139 -1.40 8.78 14.39
N GLY A 140 -1.09 7.64 13.76
CA GLY A 140 0.28 7.11 13.71
C GLY A 140 1.18 7.95 12.81
N THR A 141 2.45 8.10 13.15
CA THR A 141 3.44 8.92 12.41
C THR A 141 4.40 8.08 11.55
N GLN A 142 4.27 6.76 11.61
CA GLN A 142 5.11 5.82 10.88
C GLN A 142 4.28 4.60 10.47
N VAL A 143 4.64 4.05 9.31
CA VAL A 143 4.08 2.81 8.78
C VAL A 143 5.23 1.90 8.37
N THR A 144 5.01 0.58 8.45
CA THR A 144 6.00 -0.43 8.09
C THR A 144 5.49 -1.25 6.92
N THR A 145 6.37 -1.57 5.97
CA THR A 145 6.10 -2.42 4.80
C THR A 145 7.31 -3.31 4.50
N GLY A 146 7.13 -4.31 3.65
CA GLY A 146 8.21 -5.21 3.20
C GLY A 146 8.16 -6.62 3.76
N PHE A 147 7.00 -7.05 4.25
CA PHE A 147 6.76 -8.43 4.67
C PHE A 147 6.27 -9.30 3.51
N GLY A 148 6.90 -9.15 2.34
CA GLY A 148 6.66 -10.01 1.18
C GLY A 148 7.12 -11.44 1.42
N HIS A 149 6.83 -12.36 0.50
CA HIS A 149 7.11 -13.79 0.71
C HIS A 149 8.58 -14.08 1.03
N GLY A 150 9.54 -13.37 0.42
CA GLY A 150 10.98 -13.56 0.70
C GLY A 150 11.36 -13.34 2.16
N PHE A 151 10.82 -12.30 2.79
CA PHE A 151 11.05 -12.01 4.21
C PHE A 151 10.29 -13.00 5.11
N VAL A 152 9.00 -13.23 4.84
CA VAL A 152 8.19 -14.08 5.72
C VAL A 152 8.70 -15.52 5.69
N LEU A 153 9.10 -16.02 4.53
CA LEU A 153 9.71 -17.34 4.40
C LEU A 153 11.08 -17.42 5.09
N SER A 154 11.87 -16.34 5.13
CA SER A 154 13.15 -16.34 5.87
C SER A 154 12.97 -16.43 7.39
N VAL A 155 11.75 -16.17 7.90
CA VAL A 155 11.40 -16.35 9.31
C VAL A 155 10.34 -17.43 9.53
N ALA A 156 10.12 -18.32 8.55
CA ALA A 156 9.06 -19.32 8.58
C ALA A 156 9.16 -20.25 9.79
N ASP A 157 10.36 -20.74 10.13
CA ASP A 157 10.57 -21.63 11.28
C ASP A 157 10.14 -20.98 12.59
N LYS A 158 10.37 -19.68 12.74
CA LYS A 158 9.93 -18.90 13.90
C LYS A 158 8.41 -18.78 13.95
N VAL A 159 7.76 -18.54 12.81
CA VAL A 159 6.29 -18.47 12.70
C VAL A 159 5.67 -19.84 13.01
N VAL A 160 6.17 -20.91 12.40
CA VAL A 160 5.71 -22.28 12.61
C VAL A 160 5.91 -22.69 14.08
N GLY A 161 7.08 -22.40 14.64
CA GLY A 161 7.37 -22.67 16.06
C GLY A 161 6.42 -21.92 17.00
N ALA A 162 6.14 -20.65 16.72
CA ALA A 162 5.21 -19.85 17.51
C ALA A 162 3.76 -20.36 17.44
N ILE A 163 3.34 -20.87 16.29
CA ILE A 163 2.01 -21.49 16.13
C ILE A 163 1.96 -22.83 16.88
N LYS A 164 2.98 -23.69 16.71
CA LYS A 164 3.05 -25.00 17.38
C LYS A 164 3.09 -24.89 18.91
N SER A 165 3.73 -23.86 19.44
CA SER A 165 3.78 -23.61 20.89
C SER A 165 2.52 -22.94 21.45
N GLY A 166 1.60 -22.49 20.58
CA GLY A 166 0.42 -21.72 20.98
C GLY A 166 0.69 -20.24 21.29
N ALA A 167 1.93 -19.76 21.11
CA ALA A 167 2.28 -18.35 21.28
C ALA A 167 1.64 -17.44 20.20
N VAL A 168 1.41 -17.99 19.01
CA VAL A 168 0.55 -17.41 17.96
C VAL A 168 -0.63 -18.35 17.76
N ARG A 169 -1.84 -17.92 18.12
CA ARG A 169 -3.03 -18.77 18.02
C ARG A 169 -3.76 -18.63 16.69
N HIS A 170 -3.60 -17.50 16.00
CA HIS A 170 -4.32 -17.22 14.76
C HIS A 170 -3.60 -16.22 13.86
N ILE A 171 -3.84 -16.33 12.55
CA ILE A 171 -3.43 -15.37 11.54
C ILE A 171 -4.68 -14.78 10.90
N PHE A 172 -4.74 -13.46 10.81
CA PHE A 172 -5.77 -12.74 10.07
C PHE A 172 -5.14 -12.09 8.84
N LEU A 173 -5.55 -12.49 7.64
CA LEU A 173 -5.27 -11.72 6.43
C LEU A 173 -6.39 -10.69 6.28
N VAL A 174 -6.09 -9.42 6.60
CA VAL A 174 -7.01 -8.30 6.45
C VAL A 174 -6.44 -7.35 5.40
N GLY A 175 -7.11 -7.18 4.26
CA GLY A 175 -6.54 -6.38 3.17
C GLY A 175 -7.45 -6.24 1.97
N GLY A 176 -6.87 -5.89 0.82
CA GLY A 176 -7.60 -5.61 -0.41
C GLY A 176 -7.82 -4.11 -0.63
N CYS A 177 -8.87 -3.71 -1.33
CA CYS A 177 -9.01 -2.31 -1.77
C CYS A 177 -9.88 -1.46 -0.83
N ASP A 178 -9.36 -0.29 -0.45
CA ASP A 178 -10.14 0.74 0.25
C ASP A 178 -11.07 1.53 -0.70
N GLY A 179 -11.95 2.35 -0.14
CA GLY A 179 -12.80 3.26 -0.90
C GLY A 179 -13.62 4.23 -0.05
N ALA A 180 -14.45 5.04 -0.70
CA ALA A 180 -15.20 6.12 -0.07
C ALA A 180 -16.51 5.68 0.64
N LYS A 181 -16.99 4.45 0.40
CA LYS A 181 -18.26 3.97 0.97
C LYS A 181 -18.20 3.93 2.50
N PRO A 182 -19.19 4.50 3.21
CA PRO A 182 -19.31 4.38 4.67
C PRO A 182 -19.36 2.91 5.12
N GLY A 183 -18.97 2.66 6.39
CA GLY A 183 -18.92 1.31 6.97
C GLY A 183 -17.55 0.63 6.86
N ARG A 184 -16.59 1.21 6.16
CA ARG A 184 -15.21 0.69 6.07
C ARG A 184 -14.39 0.88 7.36
N ASN A 185 -14.91 1.63 8.35
CA ASN A 185 -14.39 1.63 9.73
C ASN A 185 -14.44 0.23 10.37
N TYR A 186 -15.30 -0.66 9.87
CA TYR A 186 -15.30 -2.08 10.22
C TYR A 186 -13.89 -2.69 10.20
N TYR A 187 -13.07 -2.39 9.19
CA TYR A 187 -11.73 -2.99 9.07
C TYR A 187 -10.75 -2.45 10.12
N THR A 188 -10.86 -1.17 10.48
CA THR A 188 -10.09 -0.57 11.59
C THR A 188 -10.47 -1.26 12.89
N GLU A 189 -11.76 -1.29 13.23
CA GLU A 189 -12.26 -1.89 14.46
C GLU A 189 -11.97 -3.39 14.54
N PHE A 190 -12.07 -4.10 13.40
CA PHE A 190 -11.74 -5.53 13.32
C PHE A 190 -10.29 -5.76 13.71
N VAL A 191 -9.35 -5.00 13.13
CA VAL A 191 -7.92 -5.15 13.40
C VAL A 191 -7.58 -4.77 14.84
N GLU A 192 -8.16 -3.69 15.39
CA GLU A 192 -8.00 -3.30 16.80
C GLU A 192 -8.44 -4.39 17.77
N LYS A 193 -9.54 -5.09 17.44
CA LYS A 193 -10.13 -6.15 18.28
C LYS A 193 -9.46 -7.52 18.09
N THR A 194 -8.49 -7.66 17.18
CA THR A 194 -7.77 -8.94 17.02
C THR A 194 -7.04 -9.33 18.32
N PRO A 195 -7.08 -10.61 18.74
CA PRO A 195 -6.40 -11.09 19.94
C PRO A 195 -4.90 -10.77 19.96
N LYS A 196 -4.34 -10.44 21.13
CA LYS A 196 -2.92 -10.07 21.26
C LYS A 196 -1.95 -11.19 20.85
N ASP A 197 -2.41 -12.44 20.84
CA ASP A 197 -1.69 -13.64 20.40
C ASP A 197 -1.96 -13.97 18.91
N SER A 198 -2.36 -13.00 18.10
CA SER A 198 -2.54 -13.16 16.66
C SER A 198 -1.60 -12.30 15.82
N ILE A 199 -1.36 -12.73 14.59
CA ILE A 199 -0.70 -11.96 13.53
C ILE A 199 -1.77 -11.42 12.58
N VAL A 200 -1.59 -10.18 12.11
CA VAL A 200 -2.36 -9.52 11.07
C VAL A 200 -1.47 -9.30 9.85
N LEU A 201 -1.75 -10.04 8.78
CA LEU A 201 -1.16 -9.82 7.46
C LEU A 201 -2.05 -8.84 6.69
N THR A 202 -1.44 -7.90 5.97
CA THR A 202 -2.17 -6.98 5.11
C THR A 202 -1.49 -6.77 3.77
N LEU A 203 -2.25 -6.28 2.80
CA LEU A 203 -1.81 -5.92 1.46
C LEU A 203 -2.83 -4.99 0.84
N ALA A 204 -2.43 -4.29 -0.21
CA ALA A 204 -3.23 -3.30 -0.93
C ALA A 204 -3.72 -2.12 -0.08
N CYS A 205 -4.40 -1.17 -0.70
CA CYS A 205 -4.72 0.11 -0.09
C CYS A 205 -5.72 0.03 1.07
N GLY A 206 -6.42 -1.09 1.26
CA GLY A 206 -7.20 -1.40 2.45
C GLY A 206 -6.38 -1.32 3.74
N LYS A 207 -5.07 -1.53 3.65
CA LYS A 207 -4.12 -1.36 4.78
C LYS A 207 -4.23 0.01 5.45
N TYR A 208 -4.54 1.07 4.70
CA TYR A 208 -4.60 2.43 5.25
C TYR A 208 -5.71 2.63 6.28
N ARG A 209 -6.60 1.64 6.46
CA ARG A 209 -7.56 1.63 7.55
C ARG A 209 -6.92 1.40 8.91
N PHE A 210 -5.75 0.78 8.97
CA PHE A 210 -5.16 0.33 10.23
C PHE A 210 -3.62 0.23 10.22
N ASN A 211 -2.94 0.60 9.13
CA ASN A 211 -1.50 0.38 8.98
C ASN A 211 -0.62 1.29 9.84
N ASP A 212 -1.21 2.34 10.40
CA ASP A 212 -0.58 3.28 11.33
C ASP A 212 -0.94 2.98 12.80
N LEU A 213 -1.68 1.90 13.07
CA LEU A 213 -1.91 1.40 14.42
C LEU A 213 -0.67 0.73 14.99
N ASN A 214 -0.39 0.99 16.27
CA ASN A 214 0.63 0.25 17.01
C ASN A 214 0.01 -1.00 17.67
N LEU A 215 0.05 -2.12 16.95
CA LEU A 215 -0.44 -3.41 17.47
C LEU A 215 0.57 -4.15 18.35
N GLY A 216 1.81 -3.67 18.46
CA GLY A 216 2.90 -4.32 19.18
C GLY A 216 3.47 -5.56 18.48
N THR A 217 4.00 -6.49 19.27
CA THR A 217 4.66 -7.71 18.78
C THR A 217 4.05 -8.97 19.40
N VAL A 218 4.14 -10.10 18.69
CA VAL A 218 3.79 -11.44 19.17
C VAL A 218 4.93 -12.39 18.84
N ALA A 219 5.35 -13.21 19.80
CA ALA A 219 6.52 -14.10 19.66
C ALA A 219 7.79 -13.40 19.10
N GLY A 220 7.98 -12.11 19.44
CA GLY A 220 9.09 -11.30 18.93
C GLY A 220 9.00 -10.96 17.43
N LEU A 221 7.81 -11.01 16.84
CA LEU A 221 7.50 -10.57 15.48
C LEU A 221 6.49 -9.41 15.53
N PRO A 222 6.53 -8.44 14.60
CA PRO A 222 5.48 -7.43 14.48
C PRO A 222 4.10 -8.07 14.32
N ARG A 223 3.09 -7.61 15.06
CA ARG A 223 1.72 -8.13 14.91
C ARG A 223 1.08 -7.71 13.60
N LEU A 224 1.44 -6.54 13.07
CA LEU A 224 0.98 -6.07 11.77
C LEU A 224 2.11 -6.20 10.74
N MET A 225 1.86 -6.94 9.66
CA MET A 225 2.82 -7.18 8.59
C MET A 225 2.22 -6.84 7.24
N ASP A 226 2.67 -5.74 6.63
CA ASP A 226 2.28 -5.33 5.29
C ASP A 226 3.13 -6.05 4.21
N MET A 227 2.45 -6.90 3.45
CA MET A 227 3.01 -7.75 2.41
C MET A 227 3.20 -7.02 1.07
N GLY A 228 2.59 -5.85 0.88
CA GLY A 228 2.80 -5.01 -0.29
C GLY A 228 1.51 -4.56 -0.99
N GLN A 229 1.55 -4.46 -2.31
CA GLN A 229 0.45 -4.00 -3.18
C GLN A 229 -0.65 -5.05 -3.29
N CYS A 230 -1.72 -4.76 -4.03
CA CYS A 230 -2.73 -5.77 -4.35
C CYS A 230 -2.16 -7.01 -5.07
N ASN A 231 -1.20 -6.84 -5.97
CA ASN A 231 -0.50 -7.95 -6.63
C ASN A 231 0.32 -8.82 -5.66
N ASP A 232 0.73 -8.27 -4.50
CA ASP A 232 1.40 -9.05 -3.45
C ASP A 232 0.44 -9.99 -2.70
N ALA A 233 -0.83 -10.09 -3.12
CA ALA A 233 -1.67 -11.27 -2.83
C ALA A 233 -0.99 -12.58 -3.23
N TYR A 234 -0.13 -12.56 -4.24
CA TYR A 234 0.75 -13.68 -4.57
C TYR A 234 1.69 -14.05 -3.41
N SER A 235 2.27 -13.05 -2.73
CA SER A 235 3.09 -13.28 -1.53
C SER A 235 2.27 -13.94 -0.42
N ALA A 236 1.04 -13.47 -0.18
CA ALA A 236 0.14 -14.03 0.84
C ALA A 236 -0.18 -15.51 0.57
N VAL A 237 -0.53 -15.84 -0.68
CA VAL A 237 -0.78 -17.24 -1.11
C VAL A 237 0.47 -18.09 -0.92
N THR A 238 1.63 -17.60 -1.37
CA THR A 238 2.91 -18.33 -1.25
C THR A 238 3.24 -18.67 0.21
N VAL A 239 3.06 -17.70 1.12
CA VAL A 239 3.27 -17.90 2.56
C VAL A 239 2.28 -18.91 3.12
N ALA A 240 0.98 -18.78 2.80
CA ALA A 240 -0.04 -19.70 3.27
C ALA A 240 0.22 -21.14 2.79
N THR A 241 0.59 -21.33 1.53
CA THR A 241 0.95 -22.65 0.99
C THR A 241 2.19 -23.23 1.66
N ALA A 242 3.21 -22.41 1.94
CA ALA A 242 4.40 -22.87 2.65
C ALA A 242 4.09 -23.29 4.10
N LEU A 243 3.26 -22.52 4.80
CA LEU A 243 2.79 -22.88 6.14
C LEU A 243 1.99 -24.18 6.11
N ALA A 244 1.02 -24.31 5.20
CA ALA A 244 0.21 -25.52 5.03
C ALA A 244 1.10 -26.77 4.83
N LYS A 245 2.12 -26.65 3.98
CA LYS A 245 3.14 -27.70 3.78
C LYS A 245 3.89 -28.04 5.07
N ALA A 246 4.31 -27.04 5.85
CA ALA A 246 5.03 -27.25 7.12
C ALA A 246 4.16 -27.91 8.21
N PHE A 247 2.84 -27.76 8.13
CA PHE A 247 1.86 -28.40 9.00
C PHE A 247 1.31 -29.73 8.45
N GLY A 248 1.62 -30.08 7.19
CA GLY A 248 1.08 -31.27 6.54
C GLY A 248 -0.44 -31.21 6.34
N CYS A 249 -1.01 -30.01 6.14
CA CYS A 249 -2.44 -29.79 5.95
C CYS A 249 -2.72 -28.96 4.70
N SER A 250 -4.00 -28.70 4.40
CA SER A 250 -4.38 -27.75 3.34
C SER A 250 -4.37 -26.31 3.87
N VAL A 251 -4.36 -25.32 2.97
CA VAL A 251 -4.48 -23.90 3.35
C VAL A 251 -5.78 -23.63 4.12
N ASN A 252 -6.86 -24.36 3.81
CA ASN A 252 -8.14 -24.20 4.48
C ASN A 252 -8.15 -24.73 5.92
N ASP A 253 -7.16 -25.54 6.30
CA ASP A 253 -7.02 -26.11 7.65
C ASP A 253 -6.08 -25.28 8.54
N LEU A 254 -5.42 -24.25 7.99
CA LEU A 254 -4.59 -23.35 8.77
C LEU A 254 -5.44 -22.52 9.74
N PRO A 255 -4.87 -22.07 10.87
CA PRO A 255 -5.50 -21.07 11.73
C PRO A 255 -5.44 -19.68 11.06
N LEU A 256 -6.11 -19.55 9.92
CA LEU A 256 -6.09 -18.40 9.01
C LEU A 256 -7.52 -17.96 8.72
N SER A 257 -7.82 -16.69 8.99
CA SER A 257 -9.03 -16.03 8.51
C SER A 257 -8.71 -15.02 7.42
N ILE A 258 -9.45 -15.06 6.32
CA ILE A 258 -9.26 -14.17 5.17
C ILE A 258 -10.42 -13.17 5.12
N VAL A 259 -10.10 -11.91 5.43
CA VAL A 259 -11.06 -10.80 5.54
C VAL A 259 -10.70 -9.73 4.51
N LEU A 260 -11.38 -9.75 3.37
CA LEU A 260 -11.07 -8.92 2.22
C LEU A 260 -12.03 -7.73 2.11
N SER A 261 -11.44 -6.58 1.86
CA SER A 261 -12.09 -5.40 1.31
C SER A 261 -11.90 -5.38 -0.21
N TRP A 262 -12.91 -4.98 -0.96
CA TRP A 262 -12.78 -4.82 -2.41
C TRP A 262 -13.39 -3.51 -2.90
N TYR A 263 -13.00 -3.09 -4.09
CA TYR A 263 -13.51 -1.88 -4.74
C TYR A 263 -13.48 -1.99 -6.26
N GLU A 264 -12.33 -2.31 -6.85
CA GLU A 264 -12.13 -2.33 -8.30
C GLU A 264 -11.69 -3.72 -8.81
N GLN A 265 -11.34 -3.81 -10.09
CA GLN A 265 -11.27 -5.07 -10.82
C GLN A 265 -10.03 -5.92 -10.49
N LYS A 266 -8.92 -5.32 -10.02
CA LYS A 266 -7.77 -6.12 -9.56
C LYS A 266 -8.15 -6.95 -8.33
N ALA A 267 -8.96 -6.40 -7.41
CA ALA A 267 -9.50 -7.16 -6.29
C ALA A 267 -10.38 -8.35 -6.72
N VAL A 268 -11.17 -8.18 -7.79
CA VAL A 268 -11.96 -9.28 -8.38
C VAL A 268 -11.05 -10.37 -8.93
N CYS A 269 -9.99 -9.98 -9.67
CA CYS A 269 -9.03 -10.91 -10.23
C CYS A 269 -8.29 -11.72 -9.13
N ILE A 270 -7.95 -11.06 -8.02
CA ILE A 270 -7.37 -11.71 -6.83
C ILE A 270 -8.37 -12.70 -6.23
N LEU A 271 -9.62 -12.29 -6.01
CA LEU A 271 -10.66 -13.17 -5.47
C LEU A 271 -10.85 -14.42 -6.34
N LEU A 272 -10.95 -14.27 -7.66
CA LEU A 272 -11.06 -15.39 -8.59
C LEU A 272 -9.85 -16.33 -8.52
N SER A 273 -8.65 -15.76 -8.35
CA SER A 273 -7.42 -16.55 -8.17
C SER A 273 -7.46 -17.37 -6.87
N LEU A 274 -7.93 -16.79 -5.77
CA LEU A 274 -8.10 -17.52 -4.50
C LEU A 274 -9.12 -18.65 -4.64
N LEU A 275 -10.26 -18.39 -5.31
CA LEU A 275 -11.29 -19.40 -5.57
C LEU A 275 -10.76 -20.53 -6.46
N ALA A 276 -9.99 -20.21 -7.52
CA ALA A 276 -9.37 -21.20 -8.39
C ALA A 276 -8.36 -22.09 -7.66
N LEU A 277 -7.67 -21.54 -6.65
CA LEU A 277 -6.78 -22.29 -5.75
C LEU A 277 -7.55 -23.13 -4.70
N GLY A 278 -8.88 -23.10 -4.70
CA GLY A 278 -9.72 -23.86 -3.77
C GLY A 278 -9.76 -23.28 -2.36
N ILE A 279 -9.40 -22.00 -2.18
CA ILE A 279 -9.48 -21.31 -0.89
C ILE A 279 -10.94 -21.01 -0.56
N ARG A 280 -11.35 -21.31 0.67
CA ARG A 280 -12.73 -21.20 1.17
C ARG A 280 -12.80 -20.23 2.35
N ASN A 281 -14.03 -19.96 2.82
CA ASN A 281 -14.31 -19.16 4.00
C ASN A 281 -13.72 -17.73 3.94
N ILE A 282 -13.77 -17.13 2.74
CA ILE A 282 -13.36 -15.75 2.49
C ILE A 282 -14.50 -14.81 2.89
N TYR A 283 -14.24 -13.90 3.82
CA TYR A 283 -15.16 -12.81 4.15
C TYR A 283 -14.89 -11.65 3.19
N LEU A 284 -15.88 -11.25 2.38
CA LEU A 284 -15.77 -10.20 1.37
C LEU A 284 -16.70 -9.03 1.69
N GLY A 285 -16.17 -7.81 1.71
CA GLY A 285 -16.95 -6.61 2.03
C GLY A 285 -16.41 -5.30 1.44
N PRO A 286 -17.04 -4.14 1.76
CA PRO A 286 -18.10 -3.98 2.75
C PRO A 286 -19.50 -4.43 2.26
N THR A 287 -19.65 -4.67 0.95
CA THR A 287 -20.83 -5.31 0.36
C THR A 287 -20.39 -6.30 -0.69
N LEU A 288 -21.22 -7.28 -1.01
CA LEU A 288 -20.96 -8.17 -2.14
C LEU A 288 -21.05 -7.41 -3.48
N PRO A 289 -20.37 -7.90 -4.53
CA PRO A 289 -20.50 -7.32 -5.87
C PRO A 289 -21.92 -7.38 -6.40
N ALA A 290 -22.38 -6.26 -6.98
CA ALA A 290 -23.71 -6.15 -7.58
C ALA A 290 -23.87 -6.95 -8.89
N PHE A 291 -22.77 -7.47 -9.44
CA PHE A 291 -22.74 -8.27 -10.66
C PHE A 291 -22.84 -9.79 -10.39
N LEU A 292 -23.16 -10.18 -9.15
CA LEU A 292 -23.46 -11.57 -8.76
C LEU A 292 -24.98 -11.78 -8.75
#